data_AF-A0A9N9N126-F1
#
_entry.id   AF-A0A9N9N126-F1
#
_cell.length_a   1.000
_cell.length_b   1.000
_cell.length_c   1.000
_cell.angle_alpha   90.00
_cell.angle_beta   90.00
_cell.angle_gamma   90.00
#
_symmetry.space_group_name_H-M   'P 1'
#
loop_
_entity.id
_entity.type
_entity.pdbx_description
1 polymer ?
#
loop_
_entity_poly.entity_id
_entity_poly.type
_entity_poly.pdbx_seq_one_letter_code
_entity_poly.pdbx_strand_id
1 'polypeptide(L)'
;MKGKNVDVQKRILDTNPFAVYVPCGCHSYNLVLCDAAKSSVRSVTLFGVLQRLFTLFSASVHRWKILTDSLGLYAIKKLSDTCWEARISSVKAVRYQISAIYDASITLAIETQKTDVQVSHA
;
A
#
# COMPACT_ATOMS: atom_id res chain seq x y z
N MET A 1 -26.73 -9.53 2.35
CA MET A 1 -25.68 -8.99 3.22
C MET A 1 -25.58 -9.92 4.43
N LYS A 2 -24.39 -10.43 4.77
CA LYS A 2 -24.23 -11.25 5.98
C LYS A 2 -23.99 -10.36 7.21
N GLY A 3 -24.38 -10.84 8.39
CA GLY A 3 -24.17 -10.13 9.66
C GLY A 3 -25.32 -9.19 10.02
N LYS A 4 -25.04 -8.09 10.72
CA LYS A 4 -26.02 -7.20 11.41
C LYS A 4 -27.20 -6.67 10.59
N ASN A 5 -27.17 -6.81 9.27
CA ASN A 5 -28.19 -6.28 8.35
C ASN A 5 -29.11 -7.39 7.77
N VAL A 6 -29.32 -8.49 8.52
CA VAL A 6 -30.21 -9.59 8.08
C VAL A 6 -31.61 -9.07 7.75
N ASP A 7 -32.15 -8.18 8.57
CA ASP A 7 -33.51 -7.64 8.39
C ASP A 7 -33.65 -6.80 7.11
N VAL A 8 -32.58 -6.09 6.72
CA VAL A 8 -32.55 -5.34 5.46
C VAL A 8 -32.58 -6.29 4.27
N GLN A 9 -31.79 -7.37 4.31
CA GLN A 9 -31.82 -8.37 3.25
C GLN A 9 -33.19 -9.05 3.16
N LYS A 10 -33.81 -9.34 4.30
CA LYS A 10 -35.16 -9.93 4.35
C LYS A 10 -36.18 -9.03 3.65
N ARG A 11 -36.21 -7.74 3.98
CA ARG A 11 -37.11 -6.76 3.35
C ARG A 11 -36.90 -6.63 1.84
N ILE A 12 -35.66 -6.70 1.37
CA ILE A 12 -35.33 -6.67 -0.06
C ILE A 12 -35.90 -7.91 -0.77
N LEU A 13 -35.73 -9.11 -0.17
CA LEU A 13 -36.24 -10.36 -0.71
C LEU A 13 -37.77 -10.44 -0.69
N ASP A 14 -38.40 -9.89 0.35
CA ASP A 14 -39.87 -9.77 0.43
C ASP A 14 -40.43 -8.90 -0.71
N THR A 15 -39.65 -7.90 -1.16
CA THR A 15 -40.02 -7.02 -2.30
C THR A 15 -39.71 -7.68 -3.65
N ASN A 16 -38.58 -8.36 -3.76
CA ASN A 16 -38.16 -9.08 -4.97
C ASN A 16 -37.37 -10.35 -4.60
N PRO A 17 -37.95 -11.55 -4.77
CA PRO A 17 -37.29 -12.81 -4.39
C PRO A 17 -36.04 -13.12 -5.21
N PHE A 18 -35.85 -12.49 -6.37
CA PHE A 18 -34.66 -12.66 -7.22
C PHE A 18 -33.50 -11.73 -6.85
N ALA A 19 -33.71 -10.76 -5.96
CA ALA A 19 -32.68 -9.82 -5.50
C ALA A 19 -31.75 -10.46 -4.43
N VAL A 20 -31.18 -11.63 -4.75
CA VAL A 20 -30.32 -12.39 -3.84
C VAL A 20 -28.95 -11.73 -3.75
N TYR A 21 -28.50 -11.47 -2.52
CA TYR A 21 -27.16 -10.98 -2.27
C TYR A 21 -26.12 -12.10 -2.37
N VAL A 22 -25.12 -11.92 -3.23
CA VAL A 22 -23.94 -12.79 -3.33
C VAL A 22 -22.70 -11.99 -2.89
N PRO A 23 -21.96 -12.43 -1.85
CA PRO A 23 -20.74 -11.75 -1.46
C PRO A 23 -19.67 -11.86 -2.55
N CYS A 24 -18.94 -10.77 -2.79
CA CYS A 24 -17.80 -10.81 -3.69
C CYS A 24 -16.68 -11.68 -3.08
N GLY A 25 -16.29 -12.74 -3.78
CA GLY A 25 -15.20 -13.63 -3.37
C GLY A 25 -13.88 -12.88 -3.18
N CYS A 26 -13.54 -11.99 -4.12
CA CYS A 26 -12.34 -11.16 -4.04
C CYS A 26 -12.32 -10.28 -2.78
N HIS A 27 -13.46 -9.64 -2.45
CA HIS A 27 -13.56 -8.81 -1.25
C HIS A 27 -13.44 -9.66 0.02
N SER A 28 -14.14 -10.80 0.07
CA SER A 28 -14.09 -11.73 1.20
C SER A 28 -12.67 -12.25 1.43
N TYR A 29 -11.96 -12.58 0.36
CA TYR A 29 -10.58 -13.06 0.41
C TYR A 29 -9.61 -11.95 0.84
N ASN A 30 -9.79 -10.72 0.33
CA ASN A 30 -9.01 -9.57 0.76
C ASN A 30 -9.12 -9.33 2.27
N LEU A 31 -10.34 -9.45 2.85
CA LEU A 31 -10.53 -9.33 4.29
C LEU A 31 -9.75 -10.39 5.09
N VAL A 32 -9.82 -11.66 4.69
CA VAL A 32 -9.08 -12.76 5.35
C VAL A 32 -7.58 -12.53 5.28
N LEU A 33 -7.05 -12.16 4.12
CA LEU A 33 -5.63 -11.90 3.96
C LEU A 33 -5.16 -10.68 4.77
N CYS A 34 -5.94 -9.60 4.78
CA CYS A 34 -5.65 -8.42 5.57
C CYS A 34 -5.62 -8.73 7.07
N ASP A 35 -6.55 -9.56 7.56
CA ASP A 35 -6.59 -9.98 8.96
C ASP A 35 -5.40 -10.88 9.32
N ALA A 36 -5.11 -11.89 8.49
CA ALA A 36 -3.94 -12.75 8.65
C ALA A 36 -2.62 -11.98 8.64
N ALA A 37 -2.52 -10.91 7.85
CA ALA A 37 -1.34 -10.05 7.83
C ALA A 37 -1.20 -9.22 9.12
N LYS A 38 -2.32 -8.84 9.76
CA LYS A 38 -2.34 -8.06 10.99
C LYS A 38 -2.12 -8.91 12.25
N SER A 39 -2.38 -10.21 12.18
CA SER A 39 -2.18 -11.13 13.31
C SER A 39 -0.70 -11.39 13.66
N SER A 40 0.24 -10.97 12.80
CA SER A 40 1.68 -11.16 13.02
C SER A 40 2.41 -9.83 13.13
N VAL A 41 3.10 -9.61 14.25
CA VAL A 41 3.96 -8.44 14.47
C VAL A 41 5.00 -8.29 13.36
N ARG A 42 5.61 -9.40 12.91
CA ARG A 42 6.62 -9.37 11.83
C ARG A 42 6.02 -8.85 10.52
N SER A 43 4.81 -9.30 10.19
CA SER A 43 4.09 -8.86 8.99
C SER A 43 3.69 -7.38 9.10
N VAL A 44 3.15 -6.97 10.25
CA VAL A 44 2.81 -5.56 10.53
C VAL A 44 4.04 -4.67 10.38
N THR A 45 5.18 -5.06 10.96
CA THR A 45 6.44 -4.32 10.86
C THR A 45 6.92 -4.24 9.41
N LEU A 46 6.93 -5.35 8.67
CA LEU A 46 7.33 -5.36 7.26
C LEU A 46 6.51 -4.38 6.43
N PHE A 47 5.18 -4.50 6.49
CA PHE A 47 4.29 -3.61 5.76
C PHE A 47 4.41 -2.15 6.23
N GLY A 48 4.64 -1.92 7.53
CA GLY A 48 4.94 -0.59 8.05
C GLY A 48 6.18 0.04 7.40
N VAL A 49 7.27 -0.73 7.23
CA VAL A 49 8.48 -0.26 6.54
C VAL A 49 8.19 0.07 5.07
N LEU A 50 7.46 -0.81 4.36
CA LEU A 50 7.08 -0.58 2.97
C LEU A 50 6.23 0.70 2.79
N GLN A 51 5.30 0.94 3.71
CA GLN A 51 4.47 2.15 3.69
C GLN A 51 5.30 3.40 3.96
N ARG A 52 6.25 3.35 4.89
CA ARG A 52 7.17 4.47 5.18
C ARG A 52 8.03 4.79 3.96
N LEU A 53 8.54 3.77 3.28
CA LEU A 53 9.31 3.92 2.05
C LEU A 53 8.48 4.61 0.95
N PHE A 54 7.25 4.14 0.71
CA PHE A 54 6.34 4.79 -0.23
C PHE A 54 6.09 6.26 0.16
N THR A 55 5.81 6.52 1.44
CA THR A 55 5.49 7.86 1.94
C THR A 55 6.68 8.81 1.81
N LEU A 56 7.90 8.33 2.05
CA LEU A 56 9.14 9.12 1.91
C LEU A 56 9.32 9.65 0.48
N PHE A 57 9.19 8.76 -0.51
CA PHE A 57 9.42 9.11 -1.92
C PHE A 57 8.22 9.81 -2.57
N SER A 58 6.99 9.46 -2.19
CA SER A 58 5.79 10.12 -2.73
C SER A 58 5.53 11.52 -2.15
N ALA A 59 6.30 11.95 -1.15
CA ALA A 59 6.15 13.26 -0.52
C ALA A 59 6.41 14.45 -1.48
N SER A 60 7.15 14.25 -2.58
CA SER A 60 7.28 15.24 -3.64
C SER A 60 7.54 14.59 -4.99
N VAL A 61 7.21 15.32 -6.07
CA VAL A 61 7.48 14.85 -7.45
C VAL A 61 8.97 14.60 -7.68
N HIS A 62 9.83 15.43 -7.09
CA HIS A 62 11.28 15.29 -7.17
C HIS A 62 11.77 13.98 -6.53
N ARG A 63 11.35 13.70 -5.29
CA ARG A 63 11.71 12.45 -4.61
C ARG A 63 11.16 11.23 -5.34
N TRP A 64 9.93 11.33 -5.83
CA TRP A 64 9.31 10.26 -6.60
C TRP A 64 10.13 9.96 -7.86
N LYS A 65 10.62 11.01 -8.53
CA LYS A 65 11.48 10.88 -9.71
C LYS A 65 12.80 10.16 -9.39
N ILE A 66 13.50 10.50 -8.31
CA ILE A 66 14.73 9.80 -7.88
C ILE A 66 14.48 8.30 -7.74
N LEU A 67 13.36 7.92 -7.14
CA LEU A 67 12.99 6.53 -6.98
C LEU A 67 12.68 5.88 -8.34
N THR A 68 11.83 6.49 -9.16
CA THR A 68 11.41 5.89 -10.43
C THR A 68 12.54 5.77 -11.43
N ASP A 69 13.47 6.72 -11.44
CA ASP A 69 14.66 6.69 -12.32
C ASP A 69 15.61 5.56 -11.92
N SER A 70 15.60 5.16 -10.64
CA SER A 70 16.38 4.04 -10.12
C SER A 70 15.70 2.67 -10.31
N LEU A 71 14.37 2.62 -10.35
CA LEU A 71 13.59 1.38 -10.45
C LEU A 71 13.40 0.95 -11.92
N GLY A 72 13.74 -0.30 -12.24
CA GLY A 72 13.68 -0.82 -13.61
C GLY A 72 12.46 -1.71 -13.94
N LEU A 73 11.83 -2.33 -12.94
CA LEU A 73 10.83 -3.40 -13.15
C LEU A 73 9.54 -3.20 -12.38
N TYR A 74 9.62 -3.00 -11.06
CA TYR A 74 8.44 -2.92 -10.19
C TYR A 74 8.38 -1.59 -9.46
N ALA A 75 7.22 -0.93 -9.51
CA ALA A 75 6.94 0.26 -8.74
C ALA A 75 6.52 -0.09 -7.30
N ILE A 76 6.96 0.72 -6.33
CA ILE A 76 6.45 0.68 -4.96
C ILE A 76 5.03 1.25 -4.97
N LYS A 77 4.08 0.54 -4.38
CA LYS A 77 2.68 1.01 -4.27
C LYS A 77 2.37 1.43 -2.83
N LYS A 78 1.41 2.34 -2.68
CA LYS A 78 0.79 2.60 -1.39
C LYS A 78 0.08 1.33 -0.92
N LEU A 79 0.18 0.98 0.35
CA LEU A 79 -0.62 -0.11 0.88
C LEU A 79 -2.10 0.26 0.82
N SER A 80 -2.93 -0.71 0.43
CA SER A 80 -4.37 -0.58 0.41
C SER A 80 -4.99 -1.61 1.36
N ASP A 81 -6.04 -1.21 2.04
CA ASP A 81 -6.88 -2.10 2.85
C ASP A 81 -7.95 -2.80 1.99
N THR A 82 -8.26 -2.27 0.81
CA THR A 82 -9.27 -2.83 -0.11
C THR A 82 -8.66 -3.69 -1.21
N CYS A 83 -7.35 -3.59 -1.45
CA CYS A 83 -6.66 -4.31 -2.50
C CYS A 83 -5.33 -4.91 -2.02
N TRP A 84 -5.37 -6.19 -1.68
CA TRP A 84 -4.21 -6.98 -1.25
C TRP A 84 -3.06 -6.98 -2.27
N GLU A 85 -3.37 -6.88 -3.56
CA GLU A 85 -2.38 -6.84 -4.64
C GLU A 85 -1.36 -5.70 -4.48
N ALA A 86 -1.77 -4.56 -3.91
CA ALA A 86 -0.88 -3.42 -3.66
C ALA A 86 0.25 -3.78 -2.67
N ARG A 87 -0.05 -4.63 -1.70
CA ARG A 87 0.92 -5.15 -0.73
C ARG A 87 1.94 -6.06 -1.42
N ILE A 88 1.45 -6.97 -2.26
CA ILE A 88 2.31 -7.88 -3.03
C ILE A 88 3.21 -7.11 -4.01
N SER A 89 2.67 -6.11 -4.71
CA SER A 89 3.46 -5.26 -5.60
C SER A 89 4.61 -4.57 -4.86
N SER A 90 4.33 -4.02 -3.68
CA SER A 90 5.35 -3.34 -2.85
C SER A 90 6.41 -4.31 -2.33
N VAL A 91 6.01 -5.52 -1.92
CA VAL A 91 6.95 -6.59 -1.53
C VAL A 91 7.82 -6.99 -2.71
N LYS A 92 7.26 -7.16 -3.92
CA LYS A 92 8.03 -7.48 -5.14
C LYS A 92 9.03 -6.37 -5.45
N ALA A 93 8.62 -5.11 -5.39
CA ALA A 93 9.51 -3.98 -5.64
C ALA A 93 10.73 -3.99 -4.72
N VAL A 94 10.53 -4.19 -3.42
CA VAL A 94 11.65 -4.29 -2.48
C VAL A 94 12.45 -5.57 -2.68
N ARG A 95 11.81 -6.74 -2.77
CA ARG A 95 12.50 -8.03 -2.87
C ARG A 95 13.44 -8.12 -4.07
N TYR A 96 13.01 -7.59 -5.22
CA TYR A 96 13.75 -7.77 -6.48
C TYR A 96 14.62 -6.57 -6.85
N GLN A 97 14.44 -5.41 -6.20
CA GLN A 97 15.18 -4.19 -6.54
C GLN A 97 15.68 -3.45 -5.29
N ILE A 98 16.01 -4.19 -4.23
CA ILE A 98 16.44 -3.59 -2.96
C ILE A 98 17.68 -2.70 -3.13
N SER A 99 18.63 -3.09 -3.98
CA SER A 99 19.83 -2.30 -4.27
C SER A 99 19.49 -0.95 -4.90
N ALA A 100 18.61 -0.94 -5.90
CA ALA A 100 18.15 0.31 -6.52
C ALA A 100 17.42 1.23 -5.55
N ILE A 101 16.62 0.66 -4.65
CA ILE A 101 15.93 1.42 -3.59
C ILE A 101 16.93 2.00 -2.59
N TYR A 102 17.97 1.24 -2.26
CA TYR A 102 19.04 1.70 -1.39
C TYR A 102 19.82 2.86 -2.03
N ASP A 103 20.20 2.73 -3.29
CA ASP A 103 20.90 3.79 -4.05
C ASP A 103 20.05 5.05 -4.19
N ALA A 104 18.74 4.90 -4.46
CA ALA A 104 17.78 6.01 -4.46
C ALA A 104 17.69 6.69 -3.08
N SER A 105 17.75 5.92 -1.99
CA SER A 105 17.71 6.45 -0.63
C SER A 105 18.98 7.22 -0.27
N ILE A 106 20.16 6.75 -0.72
CA ILE A 106 21.42 7.48 -0.59
C ILE A 106 21.37 8.79 -1.38
N THR A 107 20.94 8.73 -2.64
CA THR A 107 20.83 9.90 -3.51
C THR A 107 19.94 10.96 -2.87
N LEU A 108 18.77 10.54 -2.36
CA LEU A 108 17.86 11.42 -1.64
C LEU A 108 18.52 12.05 -0.39
N ALA A 109 19.30 11.29 0.37
CA ALA A 109 19.98 11.80 1.56
C ALA A 109 21.04 12.85 1.20
N ILE A 110 21.84 12.60 0.16
CA ILE A 110 22.88 13.54 -0.33
C ILE A 110 22.23 14.85 -0.81
N GLU A 111 21.14 14.77 -1.56
CA GLU A 111 20.44 15.96 -2.06
C GLU A 111 19.79 16.77 -0.94
N THR A 112 19.23 16.10 0.06
CA THR A 112 18.64 16.79 1.22
C THR A 112 19.69 17.58 1.99
N GLN A 113 20.88 17.00 2.23
CA GLN A 113 21.99 17.67 2.93
C GLN A 113 22.52 18.91 2.18
N LYS A 114 22.54 18.89 0.84
CA LYS A 114 22.94 20.05 0.04
C LYS A 114 21.98 21.24 0.16
N THR A 115 20.71 20.97 0.45
CA THR A 115 19.66 21.99 0.51
C THR A 115 19.72 22.76 1.84
N ASP A 116 20.05 22.10 2.95
CA ASP A 116 20.16 22.75 4.27
C ASP A 116 21.34 23.74 4.36
N VAL A 117 22.43 23.50 3.61
CA VAL A 117 23.61 24.40 3.60
C VAL A 117 23.34 25.71 2.84
N GLN A 118 22.29 25.78 2.02
CA GLN A 118 21.94 26.95 1.20
C GLN A 118 20.90 27.88 1.86
N VAL A 119 20.33 27.52 3.02
CA VAL A 119 19.45 28.42 3.78
C VAL A 119 20.30 29.30 4.69
N SER A 120 21.11 30.19 4.10
CA SER A 120 21.63 31.33 4.84
C SER A 120 20.45 32.26 5.12
N HIS A 121 20.03 32.34 6.37
CA HIS A 121 19.09 33.37 6.84
C HIS A 121 19.68 34.75 6.51
N ALA A 122 19.08 35.41 5.53
CA ALA A 122 19.20 36.84 5.31
C ALA A 122 18.14 37.57 6.14
#